data_AF-A0A8T4D299-F1
#
_entry.id   AF-A0A8T4D299-F1
#
_cell.length_a   1.000
_cell.length_b   1.000
_cell.length_c   1.000
_cell.angle_alpha   90.00
_cell.angle_beta   90.00
_cell.angle_gamma   90.00
#
_symmetry.space_group_name_H-M   'P 1'
#
loop_
_entity.id
_entity.type
_entity.pdbx_description
1 polymer ?
#
loop_
_entity_poly.entity_id
_entity_poly.type
_entity_poly.pdbx_seq_one_letter_code
_entity_poly.pdbx_strand_id
1 'polypeptide(L)'
;MEVSRKKLRDEVLMRIKYVKTCVMARELCLLVRTNRAVLEPEDVQEVCSYISGLCREEGCLEPSELCQKAAEAVGSKDEEKYLELCAQSCVKCGEAKRPMPKKDAYVA
;
A
#
# COMPACT_ATOMS: atom_id res chain seq x y z
N MET A 1 -36.77 -0.84 -8.06
CA MET A 1 -35.52 -1.29 -8.71
C MET A 1 -34.40 -0.24 -8.69
N GLU A 2 -34.69 1.05 -8.84
CA GLU A 2 -33.67 2.12 -8.88
C GLU A 2 -32.82 2.23 -7.60
N VAL A 3 -33.40 1.98 -6.43
CA VAL A 3 -32.67 1.96 -5.14
C VAL A 3 -31.64 0.83 -5.09
N SER A 4 -31.95 -0.33 -5.66
CA SER A 4 -31.00 -1.47 -5.75
C SER A 4 -29.86 -1.16 -6.73
N ARG A 5 -30.17 -0.53 -7.88
CA ARG A 5 -29.15 -0.07 -8.84
C ARG A 5 -28.21 0.99 -8.23
N LYS A 6 -28.74 1.97 -7.48
CA LYS A 6 -27.93 3.00 -6.84
C LYS A 6 -26.97 2.41 -5.81
N LYS A 7 -27.47 1.52 -4.94
CA LYS A 7 -26.63 0.79 -3.96
C LYS A 7 -25.52 -0.01 -4.65
N LEU A 8 -25.86 -0.79 -5.68
CA LEU A 8 -24.87 -1.57 -6.44
C LEU A 8 -23.82 -0.67 -7.10
N ARG A 9 -24.23 0.48 -7.65
CA ARG A 9 -23.29 1.46 -8.20
C ARG A 9 -22.32 1.97 -7.15
N ASP A 10 -22.80 2.33 -5.96
CA ASP A 10 -21.96 2.86 -4.89
C ASP A 10 -20.97 1.79 -4.37
N GLU A 11 -21.40 0.53 -4.26
CA GLU A 11 -20.53 -0.62 -3.95
C GLU A 11 -19.44 -0.82 -5.01
N VAL A 12 -19.79 -0.78 -6.30
CA VAL A 12 -18.84 -0.90 -7.41
C VAL A 12 -17.83 0.25 -7.39
N LEU A 13 -18.28 1.48 -7.20
CA LEU A 13 -17.41 2.65 -7.13
C LEU A 13 -16.46 2.58 -5.94
N MET A 14 -16.95 2.14 -4.77
CA MET A 14 -16.13 1.90 -3.59
C MET A 14 -15.06 0.84 -3.87
N ARG A 15 -15.43 -0.25 -4.57
CA ARG A 15 -14.48 -1.31 -4.93
C ARG A 15 -13.43 -0.82 -5.93
N ILE A 16 -13.81 -0.04 -6.93
CA ILE A 16 -12.89 0.57 -7.89
C ILE A 16 -11.89 1.47 -7.16
N LYS A 17 -12.38 2.31 -6.24
CA LYS A 17 -11.54 3.18 -5.40
C LYS A 17 -10.51 2.33 -4.64
N TYR A 18 -10.97 1.32 -3.89
CA TYR A 18 -10.10 0.40 -3.15
C TYR A 18 -9.03 -0.30 -4.02
N VAL A 19 -9.37 -0.69 -5.26
CA VAL A 19 -8.40 -1.33 -6.18
C VAL A 19 -7.34 -0.32 -6.65
N LYS A 20 -7.76 0.89 -7.02
CA LYS A 20 -6.85 1.94 -7.50
C LYS A 20 -5.89 2.44 -6.42
N THR A 21 -6.23 2.27 -5.15
CA THR A 21 -5.45 2.78 -4.03
C THR A 21 -4.85 1.65 -3.20
N CYS A 22 -5.61 1.05 -2.30
CA CYS A 22 -5.12 0.04 -1.36
C CYS A 22 -4.43 -1.13 -2.08
N VAL A 23 -5.06 -1.74 -3.09
CA VAL A 23 -4.47 -2.89 -3.78
C VAL A 23 -3.17 -2.49 -4.49
N MET A 24 -3.18 -1.35 -5.20
CA MET A 24 -2.00 -0.84 -5.89
C MET A 24 -0.86 -0.52 -4.91
N ALA A 25 -1.14 0.24 -3.85
CA ALA A 25 -0.16 0.60 -2.82
C ALA A 25 0.51 -0.61 -2.18
N ARG A 26 -0.26 -1.68 -1.96
CA ARG A 26 0.21 -2.92 -1.34
C ARG A 26 1.08 -3.75 -2.27
N GLU A 27 0.70 -3.86 -3.53
CA GLU A 27 1.51 -4.55 -4.54
C GLU A 27 2.86 -3.85 -4.71
N LEU A 28 2.85 -2.51 -4.84
CA LEU A 28 4.06 -1.71 -4.91
C LEU A 28 4.93 -1.87 -3.65
N CYS A 29 4.32 -1.84 -2.46
CA CYS A 29 5.03 -2.03 -1.20
C CYS A 29 5.70 -3.41 -1.12
N LEU A 30 5.00 -4.46 -1.57
CA LEU A 30 5.56 -5.80 -1.64
C LEU A 30 6.77 -5.85 -2.56
N LEU A 31 6.64 -5.32 -3.79
CA LEU A 31 7.72 -5.27 -4.78
C LEU A 31 8.96 -4.57 -4.23
N VAL A 32 8.80 -3.39 -3.62
CA VAL A 32 9.91 -2.66 -3.00
C VAL A 32 10.58 -3.49 -1.89
N ARG A 33 9.78 -4.07 -0.99
CA ARG A 33 10.31 -4.79 0.18
C ARG A 33 11.02 -6.08 -0.18
N THR A 34 10.56 -6.81 -1.19
CA THR A 34 11.16 -8.10 -1.58
C THR A 34 12.31 -7.94 -2.56
N ASN A 35 12.44 -6.79 -3.24
CA ASN A 35 13.48 -6.53 -4.23
C ASN A 35 14.44 -5.41 -3.82
N ARG A 36 14.44 -4.96 -2.56
CA ARG A 36 15.32 -3.85 -2.09
C ARG A 36 16.79 -4.04 -2.46
N ALA A 37 17.29 -5.28 -2.43
CA ALA A 37 18.68 -5.60 -2.74
C ALA A 37 19.11 -5.28 -4.19
N VAL A 38 18.16 -5.04 -5.09
CA VAL A 38 18.40 -4.74 -6.51
C VAL A 38 17.86 -3.37 -6.95
N LEU A 39 17.33 -2.58 -6.01
CA LEU A 39 16.82 -1.22 -6.26
C LEU A 39 17.82 -0.19 -5.76
N GLU A 40 17.93 0.92 -6.47
CA GLU A 40 18.68 2.08 -5.98
C GLU A 40 17.88 2.78 -4.86
N PRO A 41 18.55 3.49 -3.93
CA PRO A 41 17.86 4.26 -2.89
C PRO A 41 16.82 5.23 -3.45
N GLU A 42 17.09 5.85 -4.59
CA GLU A 42 16.18 6.77 -5.28
C GLU A 42 14.90 6.07 -5.73
N ASP A 43 14.99 4.84 -6.25
CA ASP A 43 13.82 4.02 -6.64
C ASP A 43 12.93 3.74 -5.42
N VAL A 44 13.56 3.34 -4.31
CA VAL A 44 12.85 3.04 -3.07
C VAL A 44 12.18 4.29 -2.50
N GLN A 45 12.88 5.44 -2.51
CA GLN A 45 12.34 6.71 -2.04
C GLN A 45 11.13 7.15 -2.86
N GLU A 46 11.23 7.12 -4.19
CA GLU A 46 10.14 7.54 -5.08
C GLU A 46 8.90 6.66 -4.86
N VAL A 47 9.08 5.34 -4.88
CA VAL A 47 7.95 4.40 -4.74
C VAL A 47 7.34 4.48 -3.34
N CYS A 48 8.14 4.56 -2.27
CA CYS A 48 7.61 4.71 -0.91
C CYS A 48 6.85 6.04 -0.71
N SER A 49 7.30 7.13 -1.34
CA SER A 49 6.59 8.42 -1.33
C SER A 49 5.25 8.31 -2.06
N TYR A 50 5.24 7.66 -3.23
CA TYR A 50 4.02 7.40 -3.98
C TYR A 50 3.00 6.56 -3.20
N ILE A 51 3.46 5.48 -2.53
CA ILE A 51 2.65 4.64 -1.65
C ILE A 51 2.05 5.48 -0.50
N SER A 52 2.84 6.39 0.09
CA SER A 52 2.34 7.29 1.14
C SER A 52 1.16 8.13 0.64
N GLY A 53 1.24 8.67 -0.59
CA GLY A 53 0.16 9.40 -1.25
C GLY A 53 -1.11 8.56 -1.40
N LEU A 54 -0.99 7.34 -1.96
CA LEU A 54 -2.12 6.43 -2.12
C LEU A 54 -2.81 6.10 -0.79
N CYS A 55 -2.03 5.85 0.26
CA CYS A 55 -2.56 5.59 1.60
C CYS A 55 -3.32 6.80 2.16
N ARG A 56 -2.82 8.02 1.91
CA ARG A 56 -3.46 9.27 2.36
C ARG A 56 -4.82 9.48 1.70
N GLU A 57 -4.93 9.20 0.40
CA GLU A 57 -6.19 9.32 -0.36
C GLU A 57 -7.32 8.39 0.16
N GLU A 58 -6.94 7.28 0.78
CA GLU A 58 -7.86 6.34 1.44
C GLU A 58 -8.07 6.62 2.93
N GLY A 59 -7.48 7.69 3.46
CA GLY A 59 -7.57 8.02 4.89
C GLY A 59 -6.75 7.10 5.81
N CYS A 60 -5.82 6.32 5.26
CA CYS A 60 -4.86 5.54 6.05
C CYS A 60 -3.71 6.43 6.53
N LEU A 61 -4.03 7.40 7.40
CA LEU A 61 -3.10 8.49 7.77
C LEU A 61 -1.85 7.99 8.49
N GLU A 62 -2.00 7.14 9.51
CA GLU A 62 -0.84 6.63 10.28
C GLU A 62 0.13 5.83 9.39
N PRO A 63 -0.30 4.84 8.58
CA PRO A 63 0.59 4.19 7.60
C PRO A 63 1.18 5.16 6.57
N SER A 64 0.40 6.13 6.10
CA SER A 64 0.88 7.15 5.14
C SER A 64 2.05 7.94 5.73
N GLU A 65 1.93 8.44 6.96
CA GLU A 65 2.99 9.20 7.63
C GLU A 65 4.24 8.36 7.88
N LEU A 66 4.09 7.09 8.28
CA LEU A 66 5.23 6.19 8.45
C LEU A 66 5.93 5.90 7.13
N CYS A 67 5.18 5.64 6.04
CA CYS A 67 5.76 5.46 4.70
C CYS A 67 6.50 6.70 4.21
N GLN A 68 5.97 7.90 4.49
CA GLN A 68 6.61 9.16 4.11
C GLN A 68 7.95 9.33 4.84
N LYS A 69 7.96 9.12 6.16
CA LYS A 69 9.20 9.19 6.96
C LYS A 69 10.21 8.12 6.54
N ALA A 70 9.74 6.93 6.15
CA ALA A 70 10.60 5.88 5.63
C ALA A 70 11.25 6.29 4.31
N ALA A 71 10.48 6.88 3.38
CA ALA A 71 11.01 7.40 2.12
C ALA A 71 12.07 8.49 2.35
N GLU A 72 11.83 9.40 3.30
CA GLU A 72 12.80 10.43 3.69
C GLU A 72 14.09 9.83 4.27
N ALA A 73 13.99 8.81 5.11
CA ALA A 73 15.14 8.13 5.71
C ALA A 73 16.04 7.49 4.63
N VAL A 74 15.44 6.87 3.61
CA VAL A 74 16.18 6.34 2.44
C VAL A 74 16.92 7.46 1.72
N GLY A 75 16.25 8.58 1.43
CA GLY A 75 16.87 9.74 0.78
C GLY A 75 18.02 10.36 1.59
N SER A 76 17.98 10.25 2.92
CA SER A 76 19.08 10.66 3.81
C SER A 76 20.13 9.57 4.06
N LYS A 77 20.05 8.42 3.38
CA LYS A 77 20.96 7.26 3.53
C LYS A 77 20.97 6.65 4.94
N ASP A 78 19.86 6.76 5.66
CA ASP A 78 19.65 6.17 6.99
C ASP A 78 18.85 4.86 6.85
N GLU A 79 19.55 3.78 6.47
CA GLU A 79 18.91 2.49 6.17
C GLU A 79 18.27 1.87 7.42
N GLU A 80 18.90 1.97 8.60
CA GLU A 80 18.38 1.41 9.83
C GLU A 80 17.02 2.02 10.18
N LYS A 81 16.93 3.34 10.14
CA LYS A 81 15.67 4.07 10.37
C LYS A 81 14.62 3.77 9.32
N TYR A 82 15.01 3.65 8.05
CA TYR A 82 14.09 3.20 7.00
C TYR A 82 13.47 1.84 7.34
N LEU A 83 14.29 0.86 7.73
CA LEU A 83 13.83 -0.50 8.03
C LEU A 83 12.87 -0.51 9.22
N GLU A 84 13.18 0.25 10.26
CA GLU A 84 12.30 0.41 11.42
C GLU A 84 10.94 0.99 11.03
N LEU A 85 10.93 2.14 10.36
CA LEU A 85 9.69 2.83 9.95
C LEU A 85 8.87 2.01 8.95
N CYS A 86 9.54 1.33 8.00
CA CYS A 86 8.90 0.44 7.04
C CYS A 86 8.18 -0.72 7.77
N ALA A 87 8.86 -1.36 8.73
CA ALA A 87 8.27 -2.43 9.53
C ALA A 87 7.06 -1.95 10.33
N GLN A 88 7.16 -0.78 10.99
CA GLN A 88 6.05 -0.17 11.72
C GLN A 88 4.84 0.10 10.80
N SER A 89 5.08 0.71 9.63
CA SER A 89 4.01 1.00 8.66
C SER A 89 3.29 -0.28 8.22
N CYS A 90 4.03 -1.35 7.94
CA CYS A 90 3.44 -2.59 7.45
C CYS A 90 2.57 -3.31 8.49
N VAL A 91 2.88 -3.18 9.79
CA VAL A 91 2.01 -3.69 10.87
C VAL A 91 0.71 -2.89 10.97
N LYS A 92 0.77 -1.58 10.72
CA LYS A 92 -0.39 -0.68 10.76
C LYS A 92 -1.23 -0.72 9.48
N CYS A 93 -0.63 -1.14 8.36
CA CYS A 93 -1.35 -1.40 7.13
C CYS A 93 -2.23 -2.66 7.29
N GLY A 94 -3.47 -2.59 6.78
CA GLY A 94 -4.39 -3.74 6.77
C GLY A 94 -3.92 -4.94 5.94
N GLU A 95 -2.70 -4.95 5.38
CA GLU A 95 -2.09 -6.15 4.83
C GLU A 95 -1.82 -7.21 5.89
N ALA A 96 -1.39 -6.81 7.10
CA ALA A 96 -1.21 -7.74 8.21
C ALA A 96 -2.51 -8.51 8.58
N LYS A 97 -3.67 -8.00 8.15
CA LYS A 97 -5.00 -8.56 8.43
C LYS A 97 -5.63 -9.27 7.23
N ARG A 98 -4.90 -9.48 6.12
CA ARG A 98 -5.47 -10.17 4.96
C ARG A 98 -5.65 -11.67 5.28
N PRO A 99 -6.84 -12.25 5.11
CA PRO A 99 -6.98 -13.69 5.02
C PRO A 99 -6.14 -14.16 3.83
N MET A 100 -5.24 -15.12 4.03
CA MET A 100 -4.48 -15.71 2.92
C MET A 100 -5.47 -16.14 1.82
N PRO A 101 -5.22 -15.80 0.54
CA PRO A 101 -6.10 -16.25 -0.54
C PRO A 101 -6.21 -17.77 -0.48
N LYS A 102 -7.44 -18.29 -0.33
CA LYS A 102 -7.71 -19.72 -0.55
C LYS A 102 -7.29 -20.01 -1.99
N LYS A 103 -6.47 -21.04 -2.18
CA LYS A 103 -5.81 -21.39 -3.46
C LYS A 103 -6.76 -21.75 -4.61
N ASP A 104 -8.09 -21.63 -4.44
CA ASP A 104 -9.09 -22.23 -5.32
C ASP A 104 -9.96 -21.18 -6.04
N ALA A 105 -9.36 -20.14 -6.61
CA ALA A 105 -10.06 -19.21 -7.47
C ALA A 105 -9.29 -18.95 -8.78
N TYR A 106 -8.83 -20.03 -9.41
CA TYR A 106 -8.67 -20.07 -10.86
C TYR A 106 -9.78 -20.97 -11.40
N VAL A 107 -10.85 -20.36 -11.90
CA VAL A 107 -11.75 -21.04 -12.83
C VAL A 107 -11.19 -20.73 -14.21
N ALA A 108 -10.59 -21.74 -14.84
CA ALA A 108 -10.31 -21.75 -16.26
C ALA A 108 -11.61 -22.00 -17.04
#